data_AF-M3FY88-F1
#
_entry.id   AF-M3FY88-F1
#
_cell.length_a   1.000
_cell.length_b   1.000
_cell.length_c   1.000
_cell.angle_alpha   90.00
_cell.angle_beta   90.00
_cell.angle_gamma   90.00
#
_symmetry.space_group_name_H-M   'P 1'
#
loop_
_entity.id
_entity.type
_entity.pdbx_description
1 polymer ?
#
loop_
_entity_poly.entity_id
_entity_poly.type
_entity_poly.pdbx_seq_one_letter_code
_entity_poly.pdbx_strand_id
1 'polypeptide(L)' 'MDPGIPLGIPVLISFESSVLTEKNRIVFVHDRGSQITGHGRLDYFLGTGETAEYQAGKINTQGKIFLILPKIKN' A
#
# COMPACT_ATOMS: atom_id res chain seq x y z
N MET A 1 -0.99 4.00 5.40
CA MET A 1 -2.12 3.06 5.59
C MET A 1 -3.13 3.66 6.56
N ASP A 2 -4.39 3.20 6.52
CA ASP A 2 -5.40 3.47 7.55
C ASP A 2 -4.83 3.32 8.98
N PRO A 3 -5.07 4.28 9.90
CA PRO A 3 -4.51 4.24 11.25
C PRO A 3 -4.88 3.01 12.08
N GLY A 4 -6.00 2.35 11.78
CA GLY A 4 -6.45 1.13 12.45
C GLY A 4 -5.61 -0.10 12.12
N ILE A 5 -4.76 -0.04 11.09
CA ILE A 5 -3.85 -1.14 10.73
C ILE A 5 -2.52 -0.99 11.48
N PRO A 6 -2.05 -2.03 12.21
CA PRO A 6 -0.76 -1.99 12.88
C PRO A 6 0.41 -1.77 11.91
N LEU A 7 1.37 -0.96 12.34
CA LEU A 7 2.65 -0.82 11.64
C LEU A 7 3.44 -2.14 11.70
N GLY A 8 4.32 -2.33 10.72
CA GLY A 8 5.21 -3.49 10.58
C GLY A 8 4.55 -4.72 9.96
N ILE A 9 3.23 -4.72 9.74
CA ILE A 9 2.54 -5.85 9.13
C ILE A 9 2.89 -5.93 7.63
N PRO A 10 3.30 -7.11 7.11
CA PRO A 10 3.42 -7.33 5.68
C PRO A 10 2.04 -7.42 5.03
N VAL A 11 1.91 -6.84 3.85
CA VAL A 11 0.67 -6.85 3.09
C VAL A 11 0.94 -7.24 1.64
N LEU A 12 0.05 -8.04 1.07
CA LEU A 12 0.07 -8.37 -0.35
C LEU A 12 -0.86 -7.41 -1.08
N ILE A 13 -0.32 -6.66 -2.05
CA ILE A 13 -1.08 -5.70 -2.85
C ILE A 13 -1.20 -6.15 -4.30
N SER A 14 -2.28 -5.75 -4.96
CA SER A 14 -2.43 -5.87 -6.40
C SER A 14 -3.27 -4.72 -6.94
N PHE A 15 -2.78 -4.00 -7.94
CA PHE A 15 -3.52 -2.95 -8.61
C PHE A 15 -2.95 -2.71 -10.01
N GLU A 16 -3.75 -2.04 -10.84
CA GLU A 16 -3.35 -1.60 -12.17
C GLU A 16 -3.70 -0.10 -12.33
N SER A 17 -2.75 0.64 -12.88
CA SER A 17 -2.88 2.05 -13.24
C SER A 17 -2.23 2.29 -14.60
N SER A 18 -2.40 3.49 -15.17
CA SER A 18 -1.79 3.84 -16.45
C SER A 18 -0.25 3.91 -16.44
N VAL A 19 0.37 4.02 -15.26
CA VAL A 19 1.83 4.20 -15.11
C VAL A 19 2.52 3.03 -14.42
N LEU A 20 1.78 2.20 -13.69
CA LEU A 20 2.32 1.10 -12.91
C LEU A 20 1.28 0.01 -12.68
N THR A 21 1.72 -1.24 -12.80
CA THR A 21 0.96 -2.44 -12.42
C THR A 21 1.73 -3.20 -11.37
N GLU A 22 1.07 -3.52 -10.26
CA GLU A 22 1.61 -4.41 -9.22
C GLU A 22 0.73 -5.65 -9.14
N LYS A 23 1.34 -6.83 -9.22
CA LYS A 23 0.65 -8.12 -9.15
C LYS A 23 1.23 -8.96 -8.02
N ASN A 24 0.44 -9.18 -6.97
CA ASN A 24 0.82 -9.93 -5.77
C ASN A 24 2.15 -9.44 -5.17
N ARG A 25 2.31 -8.12 -5.02
CA ARG A 25 3.50 -7.51 -4.45
C ARG A 25 3.42 -7.51 -2.93
N ILE A 26 4.43 -8.04 -2.24
CA ILE A 26 4.56 -7.90 -0.79
C ILE A 26 5.21 -6.55 -0.49
N VAL A 27 4.56 -5.77 0.38
CA VAL A 27 5.07 -4.51 0.94
C VAL A 27 4.83 -4.50 2.45
N PHE A 28 5.39 -3.52 3.16
CA PHE A 28 5.21 -3.37 4.60
C PHE A 28 4.48 -2.08 4.94
N VAL A 29 3.64 -2.15 5.97
CA VAL A 29 3.00 -0.97 6.54
C VAL A 29 3.99 -0.25 7.47
N HIS A 30 4.81 0.65 6.92
CA HIS A 30 5.79 1.41 7.72
C HIS A 30 5.35 2.86 7.99
N ASP A 31 4.30 3.34 7.34
CA ASP A 31 3.88 4.74 7.45
C ASP A 31 2.35 4.93 7.41
N ARG A 32 1.91 6.05 7.98
CA ARG A 32 0.52 6.49 8.10
C ARG A 32 0.39 7.95 7.70
N GLY A 33 -0.67 8.28 6.98
CA GLY A 33 -1.02 9.66 6.64
C GLY A 33 -2.40 10.00 7.19
N SER A 34 -2.57 11.22 7.70
CA SER A 34 -3.86 11.71 8.22
C SER A 34 -5.00 11.66 7.20
N GLN A 35 -4.65 11.76 5.91
CA GLN A 35 -5.60 11.71 4.78
C GLN A 35 -5.83 10.29 4.24
N ILE A 36 -5.14 9.28 4.77
CA ILE A 36 -5.27 7.89 4.36
C ILE A 36 -6.23 7.22 5.33
N THR A 37 -7.52 7.51 5.18
CA THR A 37 -8.59 7.00 6.05
C THR A 37 -9.54 6.10 5.28
N GLY A 38 -10.08 5.10 5.95
CA GLY A 38 -11.05 4.15 5.40
C GLY A 38 -10.46 2.77 5.18
N HIS A 39 -11.30 1.76 5.42
CA HIS A 39 -10.93 0.36 5.26
C HIS A 39 -10.43 0.08 3.84
N GLY A 40 -9.29 -0.60 3.73
CA GLY A 40 -8.71 -0.97 2.44
C GLY A 40 -8.04 0.20 1.69
N ARG A 41 -7.72 1.32 2.35
CA ARG A 41 -6.97 2.43 1.74
C ARG A 41 -5.50 2.43 2.18
N LEU A 42 -4.61 2.52 1.21
CA LEU A 42 -3.17 2.69 1.41
C LEU A 42 -2.64 3.82 0.55
N ASP A 43 -1.46 4.32 0.92
CA ASP A 43 -0.63 5.17 0.08
C ASP A 43 0.63 4.38 -0.27
N TYR A 44 1.03 4.38 -1.54
CA TYR A 44 2.09 3.51 -2.04
C TYR A 44 3.34 4.32 -2.36
N PHE A 45 4.33 4.22 -1.48
CA PHE A 45 5.61 4.89 -1.65
C PHE A 45 6.43 4.26 -2.78
N LEU A 46 6.65 5.00 -3.86
CA LEU A 46 7.38 4.56 -5.06
C LEU A 46 8.89 4.85 -5.02
N GLY A 47 9.38 5.57 -4.00
CA GLY A 47 10.76 6.04 -3.92
C GLY A 47 10.86 7.55 -3.97
N THR A 48 12.02 8.06 -4.38
CA THR A 48 12.33 9.50 -4.44
C THR A 48 12.74 9.92 -5.86
N GLY A 49 12.65 11.22 -6.14
CA GLY A 49 13.00 11.83 -7.43
C GLY A 49 11.81 12.01 -8.38
N GLU A 50 12.05 12.73 -9.48
CA GLU A 50 11.01 13.22 -10.40
C GLU A 50 10.15 12.10 -11.02
N THR A 51 10.75 10.95 -11.32
CA THR A 51 10.01 9.80 -11.87
C THR A 51 9.02 9.22 -10.86
N ALA A 52 9.44 9.08 -9.59
CA ALA A 52 8.59 8.57 -8.53
C ALA A 52 7.43 9.54 -8.24
N GLU A 53 7.73 10.85 -8.21
CA GLU A 53 6.72 11.90 -8.06
C GLU A 53 5.68 11.88 -9.19
N TYR A 54 6.14 11.83 -10.44
CA TYR A 54 5.26 11.77 -11.62
C TYR A 54 4.34 10.55 -11.56
N GLN A 55 4.89 9.37 -11.25
CA GLN A 55 4.10 8.14 -11.17
C GLN A 55 3.13 8.17 -10.00
N ALA A 56 3.56 8.60 -8.81
CA ALA A 56 2.71 8.66 -7.61
C ALA A 56 1.49 9.56 -7.85
N GLY A 57 1.68 10.72 -8.50
CA GLY A 57 0.59 11.63 -8.84
C GLY A 57 -0.45 11.08 -9.83
N LYS A 58 -0.16 9.96 -10.51
CA LYS A 58 -1.08 9.30 -11.46
C LYS A 58 -1.75 8.06 -10.88
N ILE A 59 -1.37 7.61 -9.68
CA ILE A 59 -1.99 6.44 -9.05
C ILE A 59 -3.18 6.89 -8.21
N ASN A 60 -4.37 6.66 -8.74
CA ASN A 60 -5.62 6.70 -7.98
C ASN A 60 -6.56 5.63 -8.54
N THR A 61 -6.36 4.39 -8.09
CA THR A 61 -7.01 3.22 -8.66
C THR A 61 -7.49 2.27 -7.58
N GLN A 62 -8.42 1.40 -7.94
CA GLN A 62 -8.86 0.30 -7.08
C GLN A 62 -7.85 -0.84 -7.12
N GLY A 63 -7.75 -1.58 -6.02
CA GLY A 63 -6.84 -2.70 -5.88
C GLY A 63 -7.31 -3.70 -4.82
N LYS A 64 -6.49 -4.72 -4.62
CA LYS A 64 -6.67 -5.73 -3.57
C LYS A 64 -5.55 -5.58 -2.56
N ILE A 65 -5.91 -5.67 -1.28
CA ILE A 65 -4.97 -5.67 -0.15
C ILE A 65 -5.30 -6.89 0.71
N PHE A 66 -4.30 -7.72 0.97
CA PHE A 66 -4.39 -8.81 1.94
C PHE A 66 -3.38 -8.57 3.05
N LEU A 67 -3.83 -8.56 4.30
CA LEU A 67 -2.95 -8.51 5.46
C LEU A 67 -2.35 -9.90 5.69
N ILE A 68 -1.04 -9.97 5.87
CA ILE A 68 -0.34 -11.22 6.20
C ILE A 68 -0.08 -11.18 7.70
N LEU A 69 -0.92 -11.89 8.45
CA LEU A 69 -0.85 -11.93 9.91
C LEU A 69 -0.01 -13.11 10.40
N PRO A 70 0.76 -12.93 11.49
CA PRO A 70 1.46 -14.05 12.11
C PRO A 70 0.44 -15.07 12.61
N LYS A 71 0.71 -16.35 12.33
CA LYS A 71 -0.04 -17.45 12.93
C LYS A 71 0.32 -17.51 14.41
N ILE A 72 -0.67 -17.28 15.28
CA ILE A 72 -0.49 -17.51 16.72
C ILE A 72 -0.27 -19.01 16.90
N LYS A 73 0.88 -19.38 17.48
CA LYS A 73 1.11 -20.74 17.96
C LYS A 73 0.52 -20.82 19.36
N ASN A 74 -0.49 -21.67 19.52
CA ASN A 74 -0.95 -22.11 20.83
C ASN A 74 0.03 -23.14 21.40
#